data_AF-A0A436RWG6-F1
#
_entry.id   AF-A0A436RWG6-F1
#
_cell.length_a   1.000
_cell.length_b   1.000
_cell.length_c   1.000
_cell.angle_alpha   90.00
_cell.angle_beta   90.00
_cell.angle_gamma   90.00
#
_symmetry.space_group_name_H-M   'P 1'
#
loop_
_entity.id
_entity.type
_entity.pdbx_description
1 polymer ?
#
loop_
_entity_poly.entity_id
_entity_poly.type
_entity_poly.pdbx_seq_one_letter_code
_entity_poly.pdbx_strand_id
1 'polypeptide(L)' 'MTKPLDIVFLGLSLSSSWGNGHATTFRGLLRALNDLGHRVTFLERDVSWYAHHRDLRDPDFCDLRYYETV' A
#
# COMPACT_ATOMS: atom_id res chain seq x y z
N MET A 1 15.64 -2.29 -20.33
CA MET A 1 15.03 -2.01 -19.01
C MET A 1 14.12 -0.80 -19.18
N THR A 2 12.89 -0.87 -18.69
CA THR A 2 11.97 0.27 -18.64
C THR A 2 12.49 1.30 -17.65
N LYS A 3 12.25 2.59 -17.91
CA LYS A 3 12.66 3.66 -17.00
C LYS A 3 11.93 3.51 -15.65
N PRO A 4 12.61 3.63 -14.49
CA PRO A 4 11.96 3.71 -13.19
C PRO A 4 10.88 4.80 -13.16
N LEU A 5 9.76 4.52 -12.50
CA LEU A 5 8.62 5.42 -12.37
C LEU A 5 8.36 5.68 -10.89
N ASP A 6 7.77 6.83 -10.61
CA ASP A 6 7.16 7.18 -9.32
C ASP A 6 5.65 7.02 -9.45
N ILE A 7 5.07 6.08 -8.69
CA ILE A 7 3.67 5.70 -8.81
C ILE A 7 2.96 5.92 -7.48
N VAL A 8 1.84 6.63 -7.49
CA VAL A 8 1.00 6.82 -6.31
C VAL A 8 -0.28 5.98 -6.47
N PHE A 9 -0.55 5.15 -5.48
CA PHE A 9 -1.82 4.43 -5.34
C PHE A 9 -2.63 5.08 -4.24
N LEU A 10 -3.91 5.34 -4.50
CA LEU A 10 -4.89 5.68 -3.47
C LEU A 10 -5.79 4.47 -3.31
N GLY A 11 -5.83 3.90 -2.11
CA GLY A 11 -6.56 2.66 -1.87
C GLY A 11 -7.10 2.54 -0.46
N LEU A 12 -8.09 1.66 -0.30
CA LEU A 12 -8.80 1.51 0.96
C LEU A 12 -7.97 0.78 2.02
N SER A 13 -7.27 -0.28 1.65
CA SER A 13 -6.34 -0.89 2.61
C SER A 13 -5.22 -1.68 1.96
N LEU A 14 -4.00 -1.30 2.31
CA LEU A 14 -2.80 -2.10 2.20
C LEU A 14 -2.37 -2.62 3.59
N SER A 15 -2.56 -1.78 4.62
CA SER A 15 -2.06 -1.99 5.98
C SER A 15 -2.81 -3.06 6.77
N SER A 16 -4.08 -3.28 6.44
CA SER A 16 -4.97 -4.24 7.11
C SER A 16 -5.64 -5.17 6.11
N SER A 17 -5.39 -6.47 6.22
CA SER A 17 -6.08 -7.51 5.43
C SER A 17 -7.44 -7.93 6.01
N TRP A 18 -7.77 -7.52 7.24
CA TRP A 18 -9.01 -7.90 7.91
C TRP A 18 -10.23 -7.29 7.20
N GLY A 19 -11.10 -8.14 6.65
CA GLY A 19 -12.24 -7.70 5.84
C GLY A 19 -11.85 -7.02 4.52
N ASN A 20 -10.57 -7.02 4.14
CA ASN A 20 -10.02 -6.29 3.00
C ASN A 20 -9.29 -7.25 2.05
N GLY A 21 -10.04 -8.03 1.26
CA GLY A 21 -9.47 -9.01 0.33
C GLY A 21 -8.52 -8.39 -0.71
N HIS A 22 -8.71 -7.12 -1.06
CA HIS A 22 -7.82 -6.38 -1.97
C HIS A 22 -6.42 -6.11 -1.41
N ALA A 23 -6.22 -6.14 -0.09
CA ALA A 23 -4.91 -5.88 0.51
C ALA A 23 -3.86 -6.88 -0.01
N THR A 24 -4.23 -8.17 -0.11
CA THR A 24 -3.35 -9.22 -0.65
C THR A 24 -3.00 -8.97 -2.12
N THR A 25 -3.98 -8.55 -2.93
CA THR A 25 -3.76 -8.21 -4.34
C THR A 25 -2.81 -7.02 -4.49
N PHE A 26 -3.01 -5.95 -3.71
CA PHE A 26 -2.08 -4.82 -3.71
C PHE A 26 -0.68 -5.24 -3.30
N ARG A 27 -0.51 -6.02 -2.22
CA ARG A 27 0.81 -6.51 -1.79
C ARG A 27 1.54 -7.26 -2.91
N GLY A 28 0.83 -8.13 -3.65
CA GLY A 28 1.42 -8.84 -4.79
C GLY A 28 1.83 -7.90 -5.93
N LEU A 29 0.95 -6.99 -6.34
CA LEU A 29 1.22 -6.01 -7.39
C LEU A 29 2.39 -5.10 -7.04
N LEU A 30 2.40 -4.54 -5.82
CA LEU A 30 3.40 -3.58 -5.39
C LEU A 30 4.78 -4.22 -5.24
N ARG A 31 4.86 -5.48 -4.78
CA ARG A 31 6.12 -6.25 -4.79
C ARG A 31 6.66 -6.40 -6.20
N ALA A 32 5.81 -6.79 -7.16
CA ALA A 32 6.25 -6.90 -8.56
C ALA A 32 6.71 -5.56 -9.15
N LEU A 33 6.04 -4.45 -8.81
CA LEU A 33 6.47 -3.12 -9.25
C LEU A 33 7.82 -2.72 -8.63
N ASN A 34 8.04 -3.02 -7.35
CA ASN A 34 9.31 -2.79 -6.68
C ASN A 34 10.44 -3.62 -7.31
N ASP A 35 10.19 -4.90 -7.62
CA ASP A 35 11.15 -5.78 -8.29
C ASP A 35 11.51 -5.30 -9.71
N LEU A 36 10.57 -4.61 -10.38
CA LEU A 36 10.81 -3.93 -11.66
C LEU A 36 11.54 -2.58 -11.52
N GLY A 37 11.84 -2.15 -10.29
CA GLY A 37 12.57 -0.92 -9.98
C GLY A 37 11.71 0.34 -9.90
N HIS A 38 10.39 0.21 -9.81
CA HIS A 38 9.49 1.36 -9.60
C HIS A 38 9.41 1.73 -8.12
N ARG A 39 9.25 3.03 -7.84
CA ARG A 39 8.97 3.53 -6.49
C ARG A 39 7.48 3.74 -6.35
N VAL A 40 6.92 3.19 -5.28
CA VAL A 40 5.48 3.27 -5.03
C VAL A 40 5.22 3.95 -3.70
N THR A 41 4.30 4.91 -3.70
CA THR A 41 3.64 5.42 -2.49
C THR A 41 2.19 4.94 -2.47
N PHE A 42 1.78 4.29 -1.39
CA PHE A 42 0.40 3.91 -1.15
C PHE A 42 -0.21 4.82 -0.09
N LEU A 43 -1.25 5.55 -0.48
CA LEU A 43 -2.03 6.42 0.39
C LEU A 43 -3.28 5.68 0.86
N GLU A 44 -3.35 5.47 2.16
CA GLU A 44 -4.46 4.82 2.84
C GLU A 44 -5.13 5.79 3.83
N ARG A 45 -6.46 5.79 3.92
CA ARG A 45 -7.13 6.63 4.92
C ARG A 45 -6.95 6.05 6.32
N ASP A 46 -6.58 6.88 7.29
CA ASP A 46 -6.54 6.47 8.69
C ASP A 46 -7.95 6.42 9.29
N VAL A 47 -8.49 5.21 9.47
CA VAL A 47 -9.80 4.98 10.08
C VAL A 47 -9.69 3.92 11.17
N SER A 48 -10.40 4.14 12.28
CA SER A 48 -10.25 3.36 13.51
C SER A 48 -10.42 1.85 13.31
N TRP A 49 -11.40 1.44 12.51
CA TRP A 49 -11.68 0.03 12.26
C TRP A 49 -10.59 -0.70 11.46
N TYR A 50 -9.72 -0.01 10.71
CA TYR A 50 -8.54 -0.63 10.08
C TYR A 50 -7.28 -0.47 10.94
N ALA A 51 -7.14 0.67 11.62
CA ALA A 51 -5.99 0.96 12.48
C ALA A 51 -5.74 -0.12 13.56
N HIS A 52 -6.80 -0.67 14.15
CA HIS A 52 -6.71 -1.75 15.14
C HIS A 52 -6.37 -3.12 14.55
N HIS A 53 -6.51 -3.30 13.23
CA HIS A 53 -6.29 -4.57 12.53
C HIS A 53 -5.15 -4.49 11.50
N ARG A 54 -4.19 -3.57 11.68
CA ARG A 54 -3.01 -3.44 10.81
C ARG A 54 -2.06 -4.62 11.00
N ASP A 55 -2.03 -5.51 10.02
CA ASP A 55 -1.12 -6.66 9.92
C ASP A 55 0.14 -6.35 9.09
N LEU A 56 0.16 -5.22 8.38
CA LEU A 56 1.31 -4.73 7.61
C LEU A 56 1.55 -3.26 7.94
N ARG A 57 2.59 -2.96 8.73
CA ARG A 57 2.86 -1.60 9.21
C ARG A 57 3.98 -0.90 8.45
N ASP A 58 5.03 -1.65 8.10
CA ASP A 58 6.25 -1.13 7.49
C ASP A 58 6.66 -2.04 6.31
N PRO A 59 6.01 -1.90 5.14
CA PRO A 59 6.32 -2.72 3.98
C PRO A 59 7.68 -2.37 3.37
N ASP A 60 8.46 -3.38 3.03
CA ASP A 60 9.79 -3.26 2.40
C ASP A 60 9.73 -2.92 0.89
N PHE A 61 8.54 -2.88 0.30
CA PHE A 61 8.32 -2.76 -1.15
C PHE A 61 7.58 -1.48 -1.58
N CYS A 62 7.15 -0.62 -0.65
CA CYS A 62 6.55 0.67 -0.97
C CYS A 62 6.56 1.61 0.24
N ASP A 63 6.41 2.91 0.01
CA ASP A 63 6.12 3.87 1.08
C ASP A 63 4.62 3.85 1.41
N LEU A 64 4.26 3.39 2.60
CA LEU A 64 2.88 3.36 3.07
C LEU A 64 2.61 4.60 3.95
N ARG A 65 1.68 5.44 3.51
CA ARG A 65 1.32 6.68 4.18
C ARG A 65 -0.16 6.73 4.49
N TYR A 66 -0.47 7.32 5.64
CA TYR A 66 -1.84 7.50 6.08
C TYR A 66 -2.27 8.96 5.97
N TYR A 67 -3.52 9.20 5.62
CA TYR A 67 -4.13 10.53 5.61
C TYR A 67 -5.46 10.53 6.37
N GLU A 68 -5.77 11.64 7.06
CA GLU A 68 -7.00 11.76 7.87
C GLU A 68 -8.16 12.38 7.07
N THR A 69 -7.86 13.44 6.31
CA THR A 69 -8.81 14.25 5.54
C THR A 69 -8.32 14.47 4.11
N VAL A 70 -9.24 14.85 3.21
CA VAL A 70 -8.95 15.23 1.82
C VAL A 70 -8.66 16.73 1.75
#